data_AF-A0A437QDY9-F1
#
_entry.id   AF-A0A437QDY9-F1
#
_cell.length_a   1.000
_cell.length_b   1.000
_cell.length_c   1.000
_cell.angle_alpha   90.00
_cell.angle_beta   90.00
_cell.angle_gamma   90.00
#
_symmetry.space_group_name_H-M   'P 1'
#
loop_
_entity.id
_entity.type
_entity.pdbx_description
1 polymer ?
#
loop_
_entity_poly.entity_id
_entity_poly.type
_entity_poly.pdbx_seq_one_letter_code
_entity_poly.pdbx_strand_id
1 'polypeptide(L)' 'MFSYFKSDPTKKLKKQHSMLLEEAMHAQRNGDIMTYSKLTAEAEALFKQIQDMDGEKR' A
#
# COMPACT_ATOMS: atom_id res chain seq x y z
N MET A 1 15.42 -20.92 -17.36
CA MET A 1 13.93 -20.96 -17.45
C MET A 1 13.33 -20.19 -16.27
N PHE A 2 13.13 -18.87 -16.37
CA PHE A 2 12.49 -18.08 -15.32
C PHE A 2 11.00 -17.95 -15.63
N SER A 3 10.21 -18.65 -14.83
CA SER A 3 8.77 -18.79 -14.95
C SER A 3 8.06 -17.44 -14.93
N TYR A 4 7.33 -17.17 -16.01
CA TYR A 4 6.08 -16.40 -16.06
C TYR A 4 5.80 -15.48 -14.87
N PHE A 5 6.22 -14.22 -14.98
CA PHE A 5 5.67 -13.13 -14.18
C PHE A 5 4.19 -12.96 -14.57
N LYS A 6 3.31 -13.76 -13.97
CA LYS A 6 1.93 -13.33 -13.76
C LYS A 6 2.03 -12.17 -12.77
N SER A 7 2.13 -10.96 -13.31
CA SER A 7 2.10 -9.71 -12.58
C SER A 7 0.74 -9.63 -11.89
N ASP A 8 0.60 -10.20 -10.70
CA ASP A 8 -0.59 -9.99 -9.90
C ASP A 8 -0.64 -8.49 -9.57
N PRO A 9 -1.56 -7.71 -10.16
CA PRO A 9 -1.60 -6.27 -9.94
C PRO A 9 -1.81 -5.95 -8.45
N THR A 10 -2.48 -6.86 -7.74
CA THR A 10 -2.68 -6.82 -6.29
C THR A 10 -1.38 -6.93 -5.49
N LYS A 11 -0.37 -7.69 -5.96
CA LYS A 11 0.95 -7.76 -5.30
C LYS A 11 1.69 -6.42 -5.40
N LYS A 12 1.57 -5.72 -6.54
CA LYS A 12 2.17 -4.39 -6.73
C LYS A 12 1.55 -3.38 -5.77
N LEU A 13 0.22 -3.37 -5.67
CA LEU A 13 -0.51 -2.48 -4.76
C LEU A 13 -0.19 -2.77 -3.29
N LYS A 14 -0.13 -4.05 -2.89
CA LYS A 14 0.29 -4.46 -1.53
C LYS A 14 1.69 -3.95 -1.17
N LYS A 15 2.62 -3.96 -2.13
CA LYS A 15 3.98 -3.42 -1.95
C LYS A 15 3.98 -1.90 -1.82
N GLN A 16 3.14 -1.20 -2.58
CA GLN A 16 2.98 0.26 -2.45
C GLN A 16 2.38 0.65 -1.10
N HIS A 17 1.36 -0.08 -0.67
CA HIS A 17 0.78 0.08 0.67
C HIS A 17 1.82 -0.07 1.78
N SER A 18 2.67 -1.11 1.74
CA SER A 18 3.71 -1.29 2.76
C SER A 18 4.74 -0.17 2.76
N MET A 19 5.11 0.36 1.59
CA MET A 19 6.04 1.49 1.50
C MET A 19 5.45 2.76 2.12
N LEU A 20 4.17 3.07 1.87
CA LEU A 20 3.51 4.22 2.48
C LEU A 20 3.41 4.11 4.00
N LEU A 21 3.15 2.91 4.52
CA LEU A 21 3.13 2.68 5.96
C LEU A 21 4.52 2.86 6.59
N GLU A 22 5.57 2.38 5.93
CA GLU A 22 6.95 2.58 6.40
C GLU A 22 7.31 4.07 6.44
N GLU A 23 6.98 4.81 5.38
CA GLU A 23 7.18 6.26 5.32
C GLU A 23 6.36 7.00 6.37
N ALA A 24 5.10 6.57 6.61
CA ALA A 24 4.26 7.09 7.66
C ALA A 24 4.89 6.86 9.05
N MET A 25 5.47 5.68 9.31
CA MET A 25 6.17 5.41 10.58
C MET A 25 7.37 6.34 10.75
N HIS A 26 8.14 6.60 9.69
CA HIS A 26 9.23 7.56 9.72
C HIS A 26 8.73 8.98 10.01
N ALA A 27 7.66 9.42 9.35
CA ALA A 27 7.03 10.72 9.59
C ALA A 27 6.53 10.86 11.03
N GLN A 28 5.86 9.83 11.55
CA GLN A 28 5.40 9.77 12.93
C GLN A 28 6.56 9.85 13.93
N ARG A 29 7.64 9.10 13.69
CA ARG A 29 8.85 9.11 14.54
C ARG A 29 9.56 10.46 14.53
N ASN A 30 9.51 11.17 13.40
CA ASN A 30 10.07 12.51 13.26
C ASN A 30 9.13 13.61 13.80
N GLY A 31 7.90 13.25 14.21
CA GLY A 31 6.90 14.20 14.71
C GLY A 31 6.17 14.98 13.62
N ASP A 32 6.27 14.57 12.35
CA ASP A 32 5.55 15.18 11.23
C ASP A 32 4.15 14.58 11.10
N ILE A 33 3.24 15.10 11.91
CA ILE A 33 1.85 14.64 12.00
C ILE A 33 1.10 14.90 10.70
N MET A 34 1.40 16.00 9.99
CA MET A 34 0.75 16.35 8.74
C MET A 34 1.07 15.34 7.64
N THR A 35 2.35 15.00 7.51
CA THR A 35 2.81 14.00 6.54
C THR A 35 2.33 12.61 6.94
N TYR A 36 2.39 12.24 8.22
CA TYR A 36 1.84 10.98 8.72
C TYR A 36 0.36 10.81 8.37
N SER A 37 -0.46 11.84 8.62
CA SER A 37 -1.90 11.79 8.32
C SER A 37 -2.17 11.62 6.82
N LYS A 38 -1.38 12.27 5.96
CA LYS A 38 -1.51 12.13 4.50
C LYS A 38 -1.12 10.72 4.05
N LEU A 39 0.06 10.24 4.44
CA LEU A 39 0.58 8.93 4.06
C LEU A 39 -0.33 7.79 4.54
N THR A 40 -0.87 7.93 5.73
CA THR A 40 -1.81 6.94 6.29
C THR A 40 -3.14 6.93 5.52
N ALA A 41 -3.67 8.11 5.15
CA ALA A 41 -4.87 8.19 4.30
C ALA A 41 -4.65 7.61 2.90
N GLU A 42 -3.47 7.83 2.30
CA GLU A 42 -3.09 7.23 1.02
C GLU A 42 -2.96 5.71 1.12
N ALA A 43 -2.37 5.20 2.22
CA ALA A 43 -2.30 3.78 2.49
C ALA A 43 -3.71 3.17 2.62
N GLU A 44 -4.61 3.78 3.39
CA GLU A 44 -6.00 3.30 3.51
C GLU A 44 -6.74 3.28 2.16
N ALA A 45 -6.55 4.28 1.31
CA ALA A 45 -7.14 4.31 -0.02
C ALA A 45 -6.62 3.15 -0.90
N LEU A 46 -5.32 2.87 -0.86
CA LEU A 46 -4.73 1.72 -1.55
C LEU A 46 -5.22 0.39 -0.99
N PHE A 47 -5.39 0.28 0.33
CA PHE A 47 -5.90 -0.93 0.95
C PHE A 47 -7.33 -1.23 0.51
N LYS A 48 -8.20 -0.22 0.42
CA LYS A 48 -9.56 -0.37 -0.14
C LYS A 48 -9.52 -0.86 -1.58
N GLN A 49 -8.69 -0.27 -2.43
CA GLN A 49 -8.52 -0.75 -3.81
C GLN A 49 -8.06 -2.21 -3.88
N ILE A 50 -7.15 -2.62 -2.99
CA ILE A 50 -6.71 -4.02 -2.89
C ILE A 50 -7.87 -4.93 -2.47
N GLN A 51 -8.68 -4.51 -1.48
CA GLN A 51 -9.84 -5.26 -1.01
C GLN A 51 -10.90 -5.41 -2.11
N ASP A 52 -11.18 -4.34 -2.85
CA ASP A 52 -12.13 -4.36 -3.95
C ASP A 52 -11.67 -5.35 -5.04
N MET A 53 -10.39 -5.32 -5.41
CA MET A 53 -9.82 -6.23 -6.41
C MET A 53 -9.72 -7.69 -5.95
N ASP A 54 -9.41 -7.94 -4.65
CA ASP A 54 -9.39 -9.29 -4.09
C ASP A 54 -10.82 -9.81 -3.86
N GLY A 55 -11.80 -8.93 -3.65
CA GLY A 55 -13.23 -9.23 -3.52
C GLY A 55 -13.91 -9.53 -4.86
N GLU A 56 -13.56 -8.81 -5.92
CA GLU A 56 -14.00 -9.07 -7.31
C GLU A 56 -13.52 -10.43 -7.84
N LYS A 57 -12.46 -10.98 -7.25
CA LYS A 57 -11.89 -12.28 -7.61
C LYS A 57 -12.53 -13.49 -6.91
N ARG A 58 -13.48 -13.27 -5.98
CA ARG A 58 -14.22 -14.35 -5.29
C ARG A 58 -15.54 -14.63 -5.97
#